data_AF-A0A5B6ZG00-F1
#
_entry.id   AF-A0A5B6ZG00-F1
#
_cell.length_a   1.000
_cell.length_b   1.000
_cell.length_c   1.000
_cell.angle_alpha   90.00
_cell.angle_beta   90.00
_cell.angle_gamma   90.00
#
_symmetry.space_group_name_H-M   'P 1'
#
loop_
_entity.id
_entity.type
_entity.pdbx_description
1 polymer ?
#
loop_
_entity_poly.entity_id
_entity_poly.type
_entity_poly.pdbx_seq_one_letter_code
_entity_poly.pdbx_strand_id
1 'polypeptide(L)'
;MKKSGAEKKRVRRSSGAIQNGGNRDPNSDTPPRKQAAKKDVFQLFAEKVRDHKDLVSRWAVLQETRVEYFRGKNFVSFLRNHPELKDILESDRNLEIEDIANVLLRKNLLVR
;
A
#
# COMPACT_ATOMS: atom_id res chain seq x y z
N MET A 1 14.89 15.99 53.71
CA MET A 1 14.03 15.02 54.43
C MET A 1 13.08 14.34 53.44
N LYS A 2 12.89 13.01 53.57
CA LYS A 2 11.86 12.13 52.95
C LYS A 2 12.00 11.80 51.46
N LYS A 3 11.67 10.60 50.96
CA LYS A 3 11.71 9.19 51.42
C LYS A 3 11.32 8.35 50.18
N SER A 4 11.87 7.15 50.11
CA SER A 4 11.65 6.03 49.18
C SER A 4 10.18 5.52 49.04
N GLY A 5 9.93 4.74 47.97
CA GLY A 5 8.92 3.65 47.86
C GLY A 5 7.64 3.98 47.07
N ALA A 6 6.92 3.07 46.40
CA ALA A 6 7.03 1.63 46.16
C ALA A 6 5.92 1.22 45.14
N GLU A 7 6.20 0.18 44.36
CA GLU A 7 5.32 -0.62 43.48
C GLU A 7 4.11 -1.24 44.19
N LYS A 8 2.87 -1.25 43.61
CA LYS A 8 1.80 -2.28 43.84
C LYS A 8 0.69 -2.35 42.76
N LYS A 9 0.80 -3.36 41.88
CA LYS A 9 -0.15 -4.44 41.50
C LYS A 9 -1.69 -4.30 41.73
N ARG A 10 -2.43 -4.35 40.59
CA ARG A 10 -3.63 -5.17 40.21
C ARG A 10 -4.92 -5.16 41.08
N VAL A 11 -6.06 -4.75 40.51
CA VAL A 11 -7.37 -5.42 40.68
C VAL A 11 -8.23 -5.33 39.40
N ARG A 12 -8.79 -6.48 39.04
CA ARG A 12 -9.67 -6.87 37.92
C ARG A 12 -11.12 -6.73 38.38
N ARG A 13 -12.05 -6.25 37.55
CA ARG A 13 -13.49 -6.62 37.59
C ARG A 13 -14.24 -6.14 36.35
N SER A 14 -14.93 -7.10 35.73
CA SER A 14 -15.74 -7.00 34.52
C SER A 14 -17.19 -7.35 34.88
N SER A 15 -18.16 -6.59 34.38
CA SER A 15 -19.60 -6.89 34.27
C SER A 15 -20.29 -5.64 33.69
N GLY A 16 -21.14 -5.63 32.66
CA GLY A 16 -21.69 -6.64 31.75
C GLY A 16 -22.69 -5.94 30.80
N ALA A 17 -22.87 -6.49 29.58
CA ALA A 17 -24.09 -6.59 28.76
C ALA A 17 -24.96 -5.33 28.46
N ILE A 18 -25.59 -5.09 27.29
CA ILE A 18 -25.72 -5.72 25.97
C ILE A 18 -26.50 -4.73 25.05
N GLN A 19 -26.09 -4.63 23.78
CA GLN A 19 -26.83 -4.43 22.50
C GLN A 19 -27.60 -3.15 22.07
N ASN A 20 -27.26 -2.81 20.81
CA ASN A 20 -28.08 -2.39 19.66
C ASN A 20 -28.40 -0.92 19.37
N GLY A 21 -28.10 -0.53 18.12
CA GLY A 21 -28.67 0.63 17.43
C GLY A 21 -27.63 1.40 16.62
N GLY A 22 -27.44 1.02 15.37
CA GLY A 22 -26.33 1.51 14.54
C GLY A 22 -26.46 2.92 14.00
N ASN A 23 -25.31 3.49 13.58
CA ASN A 23 -25.19 4.35 12.41
C ASN A 23 -23.70 4.58 12.09
N ARG A 24 -23.29 4.20 10.87
CA ARG A 24 -22.23 4.79 10.02
C ARG A 24 -20.88 5.19 10.61
N ASP A 25 -19.82 4.58 10.08
CA ASP A 25 -18.70 5.35 9.49
C ASP A 25 -17.96 4.53 8.41
N PRO A 26 -17.70 5.06 7.20
CA PRO A 26 -17.00 4.37 6.12
C PRO A 26 -15.57 4.91 6.01
N ASN A 27 -14.66 4.50 6.90
CA ASN A 27 -13.24 4.79 6.70
C ASN A 27 -12.36 3.82 7.49
N SER A 28 -12.16 2.61 6.97
CA SER A 28 -11.05 1.79 7.44
C SER A 28 -9.83 2.13 6.59
N ASP A 29 -9.20 3.26 6.92
CA ASP A 29 -7.83 3.61 6.52
C ASP A 29 -6.86 2.70 7.29
N THR A 30 -6.88 1.44 6.92
CA THR A 30 -5.95 0.43 7.40
C THR A 30 -5.17 -0.05 6.20
N PRO A 31 -3.84 0.15 6.15
CA PRO A 31 -3.00 -0.44 5.11
C PRO A 31 -3.29 -1.95 5.09
N PRO A 32 -3.53 -2.57 3.91
CA PRO A 32 -3.88 -3.97 3.85
C PRO A 32 -2.81 -4.78 4.57
N ARG A 33 -3.26 -5.50 5.60
CA ARG A 33 -2.44 -6.35 6.46
C ARG A 33 -1.57 -7.22 5.57
N LYS A 34 -0.25 -6.99 5.61
CA LYS A 34 0.79 -7.76 4.93
C LYS A 34 0.50 -9.25 5.06
N GLN A 35 -0.14 -9.83 4.05
CA GLN A 35 -0.11 -11.26 3.85
C GLN A 35 1.29 -11.56 3.33
N ALA A 36 2.13 -12.10 4.21
CA ALA A 36 3.39 -12.69 3.82
C ALA A 36 3.08 -13.93 2.96
N ALA A 37 2.84 -13.71 1.68
CA ALA A 37 2.56 -14.73 0.69
C ALA A 37 3.50 -14.46 -0.48
N LYS A 38 4.16 -15.52 -0.98
CA LYS A 38 5.04 -15.59 -2.16
C LYS A 38 5.22 -14.25 -2.88
N LYS A 39 6.44 -13.67 -2.82
CA LYS A 39 6.77 -12.40 -3.51
C LYS A 39 6.09 -12.40 -4.88
N ASP A 40 5.05 -11.59 -4.96
CA ASP A 40 4.24 -11.48 -6.16
C ASP A 40 5.11 -10.85 -7.24
N VAL A 41 5.19 -11.46 -8.42
CA VAL A 41 5.96 -10.91 -9.54
C VAL A 41 5.56 -9.47 -9.84
N PHE A 42 4.28 -9.13 -9.63
CA PHE A 42 3.77 -7.77 -9.74
C PHE A 42 4.22 -6.84 -8.62
N GLN A 43 4.45 -7.35 -7.41
CA GLN A 43 5.03 -6.57 -6.31
C GLN A 43 6.49 -6.21 -6.63
N LEU A 44 7.28 -7.18 -7.08
CA LEU A 44 8.68 -6.95 -7.47
C LEU A 44 8.76 -5.99 -8.66
N PHE A 45 7.88 -6.15 -9.64
CA PHE A 45 7.72 -5.21 -10.74
C PHE A 45 7.41 -3.81 -10.25
N ALA A 46 6.41 -3.64 -9.38
CA ALA A 46 6.02 -2.32 -8.86
C ALA A 46 7.15 -1.63 -8.10
N GLU A 47 7.93 -2.37 -7.31
CA GLU A 47 9.12 -1.85 -6.63
C GLU A 47 10.18 -1.38 -7.63
N LYS A 48 10.45 -2.18 -8.67
CA LYS A 48 11.40 -1.80 -9.73
C LYS A 48 10.96 -0.57 -10.53
N VAL A 49 9.67 -0.48 -10.85
CA VAL A 49 9.08 0.68 -11.53
C VAL A 49 9.20 1.94 -10.67
N ARG A 50 8.87 1.84 -9.37
CA ARG A 50 8.92 2.98 -8.44
C ARG A 50 10.33 3.53 -8.29
N ASP A 51 11.31 2.65 -8.19
CA ASP A 51 12.71 3.03 -7.95
C ASP A 51 13.45 3.39 -9.27
N HIS A 52 12.76 3.37 -10.42
CA HIS A 52 13.33 3.66 -11.73
C HIS A 52 13.46 5.17 -11.99
N LYS A 53 14.66 5.62 -12.36
CA LYS A 53 14.97 7.06 -12.55
C LYS A 53 14.22 7.70 -13.72
N ASP A 54 13.97 6.93 -14.78
CA ASP A 54 13.29 7.43 -15.99
C ASP A 54 11.76 7.51 -15.84
N LEU A 55 11.19 6.96 -14.76
CA LEU A 55 9.79 7.20 -14.45
C LEU A 55 9.65 8.61 -13.87
N VAL A 56 8.99 9.49 -14.63
CA VAL A 56 8.79 10.89 -14.22
C VAL A 56 7.77 10.97 -13.09
N SER A 57 8.28 10.85 -11.86
CA SER A 57 7.56 11.02 -10.59
C SER A 57 7.50 12.48 -10.14
N ARG A 58 6.43 12.84 -9.44
CA ARG A 58 6.15 14.17 -8.91
C ARG A 58 5.57 14.03 -7.51
N TRP A 59 5.72 15.06 -6.67
CA TRP A 59 5.11 15.08 -5.35
C TRP A 59 3.68 15.61 -5.43
N ALA A 60 2.76 14.90 -4.79
CA ALA A 60 1.41 15.36 -4.50
C ALA A 60 1.15 15.29 -2.99
N VAL A 61 0.16 16.05 -2.54
CA VAL A 61 -0.34 15.95 -1.17
C VAL A 61 -1.67 15.21 -1.24
N LEU A 62 -1.71 14.01 -0.65
CA LEU A 62 -2.92 13.20 -0.49
C LEU A 62 -3.22 13.14 1.00
N GLN A 63 -4.32 13.77 1.43
CA GLN A 63 -4.75 13.81 2.84
C GLN A 63 -3.60 14.21 3.79
N GLU A 64 -2.98 15.38 3.52
CA GLU A 64 -1.83 15.93 4.28
C GLU A 64 -0.54 15.10 4.18
N THR A 65 -0.58 13.93 3.55
CA THR A 65 0.58 13.07 3.33
C THR A 65 1.20 13.37 1.97
N ARG A 66 2.52 13.54 1.96
CA ARG A 66 3.28 13.66 0.71
C ARG A 66 3.43 12.29 0.06
N VAL A 67 2.95 12.18 -1.17
CA VAL A 67 3.02 10.96 -1.98
C VAL A 67 3.68 11.26 -3.31
N GLU A 68 4.37 10.26 -3.85
CA GLU A 68 4.87 10.31 -5.22
C GLU A 68 3.78 9.85 -6.17
N TYR A 69 3.54 10.63 -7.22
CA TYR A 69 2.62 10.29 -8.29
C TYR A 69 3.29 10.46 -9.64
N PHE A 70 2.85 9.69 -10.62
CA PHE A 70 3.23 9.86 -12.01
C PHE A 70 1.95 10.00 -12.85
N ARG A 71 2.06 10.62 -14.02
CA ARG A 71 0.93 10.66 -14.96
C ARG A 71 0.82 9.33 -15.70
N GLY A 72 -0.40 8.86 -15.94
CA GLY A 72 -0.64 7.62 -16.71
C GLY A 72 0.08 7.62 -18.07
N LYS A 73 0.08 8.75 -18.79
CA LYS A 73 0.83 8.88 -20.06
C LYS A 73 2.33 8.61 -19.90
N ASN A 74 2.93 9.05 -18.77
CA ASN A 74 4.35 8.87 -18.51
C ASN A 74 4.64 7.39 -18.23
N PHE A 75 3.74 6.70 -17.51
CA PHE A 75 3.85 5.26 -17.27
C PHE A 75 3.78 4.45 -18.56
N VAL A 76 2.90 4.82 -19.49
CA VAL A 76 2.81 4.17 -20.81
C VAL A 76 4.09 4.38 -21.62
N SER A 77 4.58 5.62 -21.73
CA SER A 77 5.84 5.90 -22.42
C SER A 77 7.04 5.20 -21.76
N PHE A 78 7.06 5.18 -20.43
CA PHE A 78 8.09 4.51 -19.64
C PHE A 78 8.16 3.01 -19.94
N LEU A 79 7.05 2.28 -19.88
CA LEU A 79 7.05 0.84 -20.16
C LEU A 79 7.33 0.49 -21.63
N ARG A 80 7.12 1.43 -22.56
CA ARG A 80 7.54 1.25 -23.95
C ARG A 80 9.04 1.42 -24.14
N ASN A 81 9.66 2.29 -23.36
CA ASN A 81 11.10 2.55 -23.41
C ASN A 81 11.90 1.51 -22.61
N HIS A 82 11.27 0.85 -21.64
CA HIS A 82 11.90 -0.11 -20.73
C HIS A 82 11.24 -1.50 -20.81
N PRO A 83 11.38 -2.22 -21.96
CA PRO A 83 10.80 -3.55 -22.10
C PRO A 83 11.40 -4.57 -21.12
N GLU A 84 12.62 -4.35 -20.62
CA GLU A 84 13.29 -5.18 -19.61
C GLU A 84 12.51 -5.29 -18.30
N LEU A 85 11.66 -4.30 -17.99
CA LEU A 85 10.81 -4.36 -16.80
C LEU A 85 9.71 -5.38 -16.97
N LYS A 86 9.25 -5.66 -18.20
CA LYS A 86 8.26 -6.70 -18.46
C LYS A 86 8.82 -8.10 -18.24
N ASP A 87 10.14 -8.29 -18.33
CA ASP A 87 10.76 -9.59 -18.07
C ASP A 87 10.58 -10.05 -16.61
N ILE A 88 10.41 -9.11 -15.68
CA ILE A 88 10.10 -9.39 -14.25
C ILE A 88 8.73 -10.08 -14.11
N LEU A 89 7.82 -9.84 -15.05
CA LEU A 89 6.48 -10.45 -15.04
C LEU A 89 6.49 -11.91 -15.49
N GLU A 90 7.64 -12.43 -15.94
CA GLU A 90 7.86 -13.83 -16.33
C GLU A 90 6.79 -14.35 -17.31
N SER A 91 5.78 -15.07 -16.80
CA SER A 91 4.66 -15.62 -17.57
C SER A 91 3.74 -14.53 -18.14
N ASP A 92 3.66 -13.39 -17.46
CA ASP A 92 2.81 -12.25 -17.77
C ASP A 92 3.55 -11.17 -18.59
N ARG A 93 4.75 -11.46 -19.12
CA ARG A 93 5.56 -10.50 -19.91
C ARG A 93 4.87 -9.98 -21.17
N ASN A 94 3.96 -10.78 -21.74
CA ASN A 94 3.24 -10.47 -22.97
C ASN A 94 1.99 -9.62 -22.72
N LEU A 95 1.68 -9.27 -21.46
CA LEU A 95 0.53 -8.42 -21.16
C LEU A 95 0.69 -7.03 -21.78
N GLU A 96 -0.46 -6.50 -22.21
CA GLU A 96 -0.56 -5.12 -22.62
C GLU A 96 -0.34 -4.19 -21.43
N ILE A 97 0.15 -2.98 -21.70
CA ILE A 97 0.49 -2.01 -20.65
C ILE A 97 -0.74 -1.67 -19.79
N GLU A 98 -1.92 -1.61 -20.43
CA GLU A 98 -3.19 -1.35 -19.77
C GLU A 98 -3.59 -2.51 -18.84
N ASP A 99 -3.38 -3.75 -19.26
CA ASP A 99 -3.66 -4.93 -18.44
C ASP A 99 -2.73 -5.00 -17.24
N ILE A 100 -1.45 -4.69 -17.42
CA ILE A 100 -0.49 -4.56 -16.32
C ILE A 100 -0.98 -3.51 -15.33
N ALA A 101 -1.35 -2.31 -15.80
CA ALA A 101 -1.87 -1.25 -14.93
C ALA A 101 -3.14 -1.69 -14.18
N ASN A 102 -4.05 -2.41 -14.84
CA ASN A 102 -5.26 -2.95 -14.23
C ASN A 102 -4.95 -4.00 -13.17
N VAL A 103 -3.95 -4.87 -13.38
CA VAL A 103 -3.49 -5.81 -12.36
C VAL A 103 -2.90 -5.06 -11.15
N LEU A 104 -2.08 -4.04 -11.38
CA LEU A 104 -1.50 -3.24 -10.30
C LEU A 104 -2.57 -2.52 -9.48
N LEU A 105 -3.59 -1.94 -10.12
CA LEU A 105 -4.73 -1.32 -9.44
C LEU A 105 -5.52 -2.35 -8.60
N ARG A 106 -5.82 -3.53 -9.16
CA ARG A 106 -6.52 -4.61 -8.43
C ARG A 106 -5.73 -5.13 -7.24
N LYS A 107 -4.39 -5.12 -7.33
CA LYS A 107 -3.48 -5.51 -6.25
C LYS A 107 -3.17 -4.36 -5.28
N ASN A 108 -3.78 -3.18 -5.46
CA ASN A 108 -3.53 -2.00 -4.64
C ASN A 108 -2.06 -1.53 -4.66
N LEU A 109 -1.33 -1.87 -5.74
CA LEU A 109 0.05 -1.45 -6.00
C LEU A 109 0.12 -0.07 -6.67
N LEU A 110 -1.00 0.37 -7.24
CA LEU A 110 -1.24 1.73 -7.71
C LEU A 110 -2.54 2.25 -7.11
N VAL A 111 -2.61 3.57 -6.97
CA VAL A 111 -3.80 4.31 -6.57
C VAL A 111 -4.15 5.27 -7.70
N ARG A 112 -5.44 5.36 -8.03
CA ARG A 112 -5.97 6.29 -9.03
C ARG A 112 -6.57 7.52 -8.36
#